data_AF-A0A3M5EZT8-F1
#
_entry.id   AF-A0A3M5EZT8-F1
#
_cell.length_a   1.000
_cell.length_b   1.000
_cell.length_c   1.000
_cell.angle_alpha   90.00
_cell.angle_beta   90.00
_cell.angle_gamma   90.00
#
_symmetry.space_group_name_H-M   'P 1'
#
loop_
_entity.id
_entity.type
_entity.pdbx_description
1 polymer ?
#
loop_
_entity_poly.entity_id
_entity_poly.type
_entity_poly.pdbx_seq_one_letter_code
_entity_poly.pdbx_strand_id
1 'polypeptide(L)'
;MNDPTLMLNKIEELLKASRQTDDLFHHAAVFGAVSSMVKQLSDFFEENADWAGENMEHLRWHSAAMLGYDITNGKEVEQHHVWTPGAIGGLRQALLRIER
;
A
#
# COMPACT_ATOMS: atom_id res chain seq x y z
N MET A 1 -5.12 -10.64 13.16
CA MET A 1 -4.41 -10.04 12.02
C MET A 1 -3.71 -11.16 11.27
N ASN A 2 -3.79 -11.19 9.94
CA ASN A 2 -2.88 -12.03 9.16
C ASN A 2 -1.44 -11.54 9.37
N ASP A 3 -0.44 -12.39 9.16
CA ASP A 3 0.98 -12.01 9.17
C ASP A 3 1.19 -10.69 8.40
N PRO A 4 1.73 -9.62 9.03
CA PRO A 4 1.86 -8.31 8.41
C PRO A 4 2.84 -8.32 7.22
N THR A 5 3.85 -9.20 7.24
CA THR A 5 4.76 -9.42 6.11
C THR A 5 4.00 -10.04 4.94
N LEU A 6 3.18 -11.06 5.19
CA LEU A 6 2.34 -11.68 4.16
C LEU A 6 1.36 -10.67 3.55
N MET A 7 0.75 -9.82 4.38
CA MET A 7 -0.19 -8.80 3.94
C MET A 7 0.48 -7.77 3.04
N LEU A 8 1.66 -7.29 3.42
CA LEU A 8 2.44 -6.34 2.62
C LEU A 8 2.87 -6.94 1.27
N ASN A 9 3.27 -8.23 1.24
CA ASN A 9 3.52 -8.95 0.00
C ASN A 9 2.28 -8.99 -0.90
N LYS A 10 1.10 -9.28 -0.32
CA LYS A 10 -0.13 -9.38 -1.09
C LYS A 10 -0.57 -8.05 -1.68
N ILE A 11 -0.40 -6.94 -0.95
CA ILE A 11 -0.63 -5.59 -1.47
C ILE A 11 0.27 -5.34 -2.68
N GLU A 12 1.57 -5.63 -2.58
CA GLU A 12 2.52 -5.44 -3.67
C GLU A 12 2.15 -6.25 -4.92
N GLU A 13 1.76 -7.51 -4.74
CA GLU A 13 1.31 -8.37 -5.84
C GLU A 13 0.05 -7.84 -6.53
N LEU A 14 -0.96 -7.41 -5.77
CA LEU A 14 -2.21 -6.90 -6.33
C LEU A 14 -2.00 -5.59 -7.11
N LEU A 15 -1.17 -4.69 -6.59
CA LEU A 15 -0.83 -3.43 -7.27
C LEU A 15 0.02 -3.66 -8.52
N LYS A 16 0.86 -4.70 -8.56
CA LYS A 16 1.57 -5.12 -9.78
C LYS A 16 0.62 -5.71 -10.81
N ALA A 17 -0.35 -6.53 -10.38
CA ALA A 17 -1.34 -7.13 -11.25
C ALA A 17 -2.30 -6.08 -11.86
N SER A 18 -2.73 -5.08 -11.08
CA SER A 18 -3.62 -4.02 -11.56
C SER A 18 -2.99 -3.18 -12.67
N ARG A 19 -1.66 -3.06 -12.72
CA ARG A 19 -0.95 -2.35 -13.79
C ARG A 19 -1.08 -3.02 -15.16
N GLN A 20 -1.45 -4.30 -15.22
CA GLN A 20 -1.54 -5.06 -16.47
C GLN A 20 -2.90 -4.93 -17.15
N THR A 21 -3.81 -4.14 -16.59
CA THR A 21 -5.18 -3.99 -17.07
C THR A 21 -5.68 -2.57 -16.82
N ASP A 22 -6.47 -2.04 -17.75
CA ASP A 22 -7.22 -0.79 -17.59
C ASP A 22 -8.69 -1.04 -17.23
N ASP A 23 -9.04 -2.28 -16.87
CA ASP A 23 -10.41 -2.63 -16.50
C ASP A 23 -10.79 -2.04 -15.14
N LEU A 24 -11.79 -1.16 -15.17
CA LEU A 24 -12.32 -0.48 -14.00
C LEU A 24 -12.78 -1.45 -12.90
N PHE A 25 -13.37 -2.61 -13.26
CA PHE A 25 -13.80 -3.58 -12.25
C PHE A 25 -12.62 -4.24 -11.54
N HIS A 26 -11.53 -4.52 -12.26
CA HIS A 26 -10.30 -5.02 -11.65
C HIS A 26 -9.69 -3.98 -10.71
N HIS A 27 -9.62 -2.71 -11.13
CA HIS A 27 -9.11 -1.63 -10.27
C HIS A 27 -9.97 -1.45 -9.02
N ALA A 28 -11.30 -1.50 -9.14
CA ALA A 28 -12.22 -1.42 -8.00
C ALA A 28 -12.00 -2.56 -7.00
N ALA A 29 -11.86 -3.79 -7.51
CA ALA A 29 -11.63 -4.97 -6.68
C ALA A 29 -10.28 -4.90 -5.96
N VAL A 30 -9.22 -4.50 -6.67
CA VAL A 30 -7.88 -4.31 -6.09
C VAL A 30 -7.91 -3.20 -5.05
N PHE A 31 -8.59 -2.09 -5.32
CA PHE A 31 -8.74 -0.99 -4.37
C PHE A 31 -9.41 -1.44 -3.09
N GLY A 32 -10.56 -2.12 -3.17
CA GLY A 32 -11.25 -2.64 -1.99
C GLY A 32 -10.38 -3.59 -1.16
N ALA A 33 -9.66 -4.50 -1.81
CA ALA A 33 -8.76 -5.43 -1.13
C ALA A 33 -7.57 -4.71 -0.47
N VAL A 34 -6.91 -3.81 -1.20
CA VAL A 34 -5.75 -3.05 -0.71
C VAL A 34 -6.16 -2.12 0.42
N SER A 35 -7.26 -1.39 0.32
CA SER A 35 -7.73 -0.50 1.39
C SER A 35 -8.03 -1.25 2.68
N SER A 36 -8.63 -2.44 2.59
CA SER A 36 -8.89 -3.29 3.77
C SER A 36 -7.60 -3.76 4.44
N MET A 37 -6.59 -4.15 3.66
CA MET A 37 -5.28 -4.58 4.17
C MET A 37 -4.46 -3.40 4.71
N VAL A 38 -4.45 -2.26 4.03
CA VAL A 38 -3.79 -1.04 4.48
C VAL A 38 -4.36 -0.58 5.82
N LYS A 39 -5.68 -0.66 6.02
CA LYS A 39 -6.27 -0.36 7.33
C LYS A 39 -5.74 -1.28 8.43
N GLN A 40 -5.73 -2.59 8.18
CA GLN A 40 -5.24 -3.57 9.17
C GLN A 40 -3.75 -3.36 9.50
N LEU A 41 -2.94 -3.01 8.50
CA LEU A 41 -1.53 -2.64 8.72
C LEU A 41 -1.38 -1.31 9.46
N SER A 42 -2.24 -0.31 9.20
CA SER A 42 -2.23 0.96 9.95
C SER A 42 -2.47 0.70 11.42
N ASP A 43 -3.54 -0.04 11.74
CA ASP A 43 -3.90 -0.40 13.11
C ASP A 43 -2.72 -1.17 13.79
N PHE A 44 -2.03 -2.06 13.07
CA PHE A 44 -0.82 -2.74 13.54
C PHE A 44 0.34 -1.79 13.85
N PHE A 45 0.69 -0.93 12.89
CA PHE A 45 1.85 -0.05 13.02
C PHE A 45 1.60 1.05 14.05
N GLU A 46 0.38 1.55 14.21
CA GLU A 46 0.03 2.48 15.28
C GLU A 46 0.30 1.89 16.67
N GLU A 47 0.06 0.59 16.87
CA GLU A 47 0.31 -0.08 18.15
C GLU A 47 1.78 -0.48 18.36
N ASN A 48 2.53 -0.76 17.29
CA ASN A 48 3.84 -1.43 17.38
C ASN A 48 5.04 -0.61 16.88
N ALA A 49 4.81 0.40 16.02
CA ALA A 49 5.84 1.26 15.46
C ALA A 49 5.21 2.53 14.85
N ASP A 50 4.79 3.45 15.72
CA ASP A 50 4.20 4.75 15.37
C ASP A 50 5.04 5.55 14.35
N TRP A 51 6.36 5.44 14.43
CA TRP A 51 7.31 6.05 13.52
C TRP A 51 7.18 5.56 12.07
N ALA A 52 6.50 4.44 11.82
CA ALA A 52 6.21 3.94 10.47
C ALA A 52 5.01 4.64 9.81
N GLY A 53 4.32 5.54 10.52
CA GLY A 53 3.09 6.21 10.08
C GLY A 53 3.22 6.94 8.73
N GLU A 54 4.33 7.63 8.48
CA GLU A 54 4.57 8.32 7.19
C GLU A 54 4.58 7.33 6.01
N ASN A 55 5.24 6.18 6.16
CA ASN A 55 5.24 5.15 5.11
C ASN A 55 3.86 4.50 4.94
N MET A 56 3.08 4.37 6.01
CA MET A 56 1.69 3.90 5.91
C MET A 56 0.81 4.89 5.16
N GLU A 57 0.95 6.19 5.43
CA GLU A 57 0.21 7.23 4.72
C GLU A 57 0.59 7.26 3.23
N HIS A 58 1.89 7.16 2.92
CA HIS A 58 2.37 7.07 1.54
C HIS A 58 1.83 5.82 0.83
N LEU A 59 1.82 4.65 1.47
CA LEU A 59 1.25 3.44 0.89
C LEU A 59 -0.25 3.63 0.59
N ARG A 60 -1.01 4.16 1.55
CA ARG A 60 -2.45 4.43 1.39
C ARG A 60 -2.71 5.35 0.21
N TRP A 61 -2.04 6.50 0.18
CA TRP A 61 -2.29 7.51 -0.83
C TRP A 61 -1.84 7.05 -2.23
N HIS A 62 -0.62 6.54 -2.37
CA HIS A 62 -0.11 6.15 -3.68
C HIS A 62 -0.84 4.94 -4.26
N SER A 63 -1.23 3.96 -3.44
CA SER A 63 -2.02 2.82 -3.93
C SER A 63 -3.41 3.24 -4.41
N ALA A 64 -4.08 4.16 -3.72
CA ALA A 64 -5.38 4.66 -4.13
C ALA A 64 -5.30 5.52 -5.41
N ALA A 65 -4.27 6.36 -5.51
CA ALA A 65 -4.00 7.16 -6.71
C ALA A 65 -3.65 6.27 -7.93
N MET A 66 -2.86 5.21 -7.74
CA MET A 66 -2.54 4.22 -8.78
C MET A 66 -3.78 3.55 -9.38
N LEU A 67 -4.84 3.39 -8.59
CA LEU A 67 -6.06 2.68 -8.97
C LEU A 67 -7.16 3.64 -9.44
N GLY A 68 -6.89 4.96 -9.47
CA GLY A 68 -7.86 5.97 -9.88
C GLY A 68 -8.92 6.32 -8.84
N TYR A 69 -8.71 5.98 -7.57
CA TYR A 69 -9.66 6.22 -6.47
C TYR A 69 -9.21 7.33 -5.49
N ASP A 70 -8.15 8.07 -5.82
CA ASP A 70 -7.70 9.22 -5.04
C ASP A 70 -7.10 10.31 -5.95
N ILE A 71 -6.96 11.52 -5.40
CA ILE A 71 -6.35 12.66 -6.08
C ILE A 71 -4.85 12.44 -6.23
N THR A 72 -4.33 12.66 -7.44
CA THR A 72 -2.89 12.55 -7.72
C THR A 72 -2.11 13.80 -7.33
N ASN A 73 -2.77 14.87 -6.87
CA ASN A 73 -2.17 16.18 -6.59
C ASN A 73 -1.34 16.74 -7.78
N GLY A 74 -1.84 16.54 -9.00
CA GLY A 74 -1.18 16.98 -10.22
C GLY A 74 0.02 16.13 -10.63
N LYS A 75 0.17 14.94 -10.04
CA LYS A 75 1.16 13.93 -10.43
C LYS A 75 0.56 12.95 -11.44
N GLU A 76 1.41 12.39 -12.28
CA GLU A 76 1.01 11.31 -13.18
C GLU A 76 0.87 10.00 -12.39
N VAL A 77 -0.03 9.12 -12.83
CA VAL A 77 -0.28 7.81 -12.21
C VAL A 77 1.02 6.99 -12.15
N GLU A 78 1.85 7.10 -13.17
CA GLU A 78 3.19 6.51 -13.31
C GLU A 78 4.12 6.86 -12.15
N GLN A 79 4.01 8.07 -11.57
CA GLN A 79 4.83 8.48 -10.45
C GLN A 79 4.44 7.69 -9.19
N HIS A 80 3.15 7.46 -8.99
CA HIS A 80 2.65 6.67 -7.86
C HIS A 80 3.07 5.19 -7.95
N HIS A 81 3.22 4.65 -9.17
CA HIS A 81 3.80 3.32 -9.38
C HIS A 81 5.27 3.21 -8.94
N VAL A 82 6.02 4.32 -8.93
CA VAL A 82 7.42 4.35 -8.48
C VAL A 82 7.51 4.58 -6.96
N TRP A 83 6.62 5.40 -6.39
CA TRP A 83 6.67 5.73 -4.97
C TRP A 83 6.06 4.66 -4.05
N THR A 84 5.05 3.92 -4.51
CA THR A 84 4.45 2.82 -3.72
C THR A 84 5.48 1.76 -3.30
N PRO A 85 6.38 1.26 -4.17
CA PRO A 85 7.48 0.39 -3.76
C PRO A 85 8.40 0.97 -2.68
N GLY A 86 8.64 2.29 -2.70
CA GLY A 86 9.42 2.98 -1.68
C GLY A 86 8.76 2.91 -0.30
N ALA A 87 7.46 3.21 -0.24
CA ALA A 87 6.66 3.08 0.98
C ALA A 87 6.65 1.63 1.50
N ILE A 88 6.44 0.66 0.61
CA ILE A 88 6.50 -0.77 0.96
C ILE A 88 7.88 -1.15 1.52
N GLY A 89 8.97 -0.67 0.91
CA GLY A 89 10.32 -0.88 1.39
C GLY A 89 10.53 -0.35 2.81
N GLY A 90 10.03 0.85 3.10
CA GLY A 90 10.06 1.45 4.45
C GLY A 90 9.31 0.60 5.47
N LEU A 91 8.12 0.11 5.13
CA LEU A 91 7.32 -0.74 6.01
C LEU A 91 7.96 -2.11 6.25
N ARG A 92 8.61 -2.72 5.24
CA ARG A 92 9.40 -3.95 5.43
C ARG A 92 10.52 -3.75 6.44
N GLN A 93 11.22 -2.61 6.38
CA GLN A 93 12.26 -2.28 7.36
C GLN A 93 11.68 -2.10 8.75
N ALA A 94 10.45 -1.58 8.88
CA ALA A 94 9.74 -1.50 10.15
C ALA A 94 9.41 -2.86 10.74
N LEU A 95 8.88 -3.79 9.95
CA LEU A 95 8.61 -5.15 10.40
C LEU A 95 9.89 -5.84 10.91
N LEU A 96 10.99 -5.74 10.15
CA LEU A 96 12.28 -6.29 10.56
C LEU A 96 12.84 -5.70 11.86
N ARG A 97 12.44 -4.48 12.25
CA ARG A 97 12.84 -3.85 13.52
C ARG A 97 11.94 -4.26 14.68
N ILE A 98 10.65 -4.49 14.43
CA ILE A 98 9.69 -4.96 15.44
C ILE A 98 9.99 -6.41 15.85
N GLU A 99 10.42 -7.25 14.89
CA GLU A 99 10.71 -8.67 15.12
C GLU A 99 12.04 -8.94 15.87
N ARG A 100 12.83 -7.91 16.17
CA ARG A 100 14.12 -8.00 16.88
C ARG A 100 13.98 -7.63 18.35
#